data_AF-A0A6A6WWV9-F1
#
_entry.id   AF-A0A6A6WWV9-F1
#
_cell.length_a   1.000
_cell.length_b   1.000
_cell.length_c   1.000
_cell.angle_alpha   90.00
_cell.angle_beta   90.00
_cell.angle_gamma   90.00
#
_symmetry.space_group_name_H-M   'P 1'
#
loop_
_entity.id
_entity.type
_entity.pdbx_description
1 polymer ?
#
loop_
_entity_poly.entity_id
_entity_poly.type
_entity_poly.pdbx_seq_one_letter_code
_entity_poly.pdbx_strand_id
1 'polypeptide(L)'
;MHLPTLLLAALPLASAWRLQLYAAKDYVTEIEDRSGTLTQPCKNLAAGKTNVVSSFHWYPGSLAKEVILFDAKDCKGNIIWDTNTETHIKDLSKYSGKNDKVESYNILL
;
A
#
# COMPACT_ATOMS: atom_id res chain seq x y z
N MET A 1 -14.94 50.97 5.86
CA MET A 1 -15.29 49.53 5.78
C MET A 1 -14.09 48.79 5.21
N HIS A 2 -13.51 47.85 5.95
CA HIS A 2 -12.42 47.00 5.46
C HIS A 2 -12.95 45.57 5.47
N LEU A 3 -13.01 44.97 4.27
CA LEU A 3 -13.37 43.57 4.08
C LEU A 3 -12.15 42.73 4.50
N PRO A 4 -12.25 41.83 5.49
CA PRO A 4 -11.16 40.91 5.76
C PRO A 4 -11.15 39.86 4.66
N THR A 5 -10.11 39.90 3.82
CA THR A 5 -9.83 38.89 2.81
C THR A 5 -9.55 37.57 3.53
N LEU A 6 -10.54 36.67 3.55
CA LEU A 6 -10.35 35.28 3.94
C LEU A 6 -9.43 34.62 2.90
N LEU A 7 -8.14 34.54 3.20
CA LEU A 7 -7.24 33.60 2.54
C LEU A 7 -7.71 32.19 2.95
N LEU A 8 -8.53 31.55 2.12
CA LEU A 8 -8.59 30.09 2.10
C LEU A 8 -7.21 29.62 1.64
N ALA A 9 -6.34 29.25 2.58
CA ALA A 9 -5.18 28.44 2.28
C ALA A 9 -5.72 27.12 1.71
N ALA A 10 -5.71 27.00 0.38
CA ALA A 10 -5.81 25.71 -0.28
C ALA A 10 -4.54 24.94 0.11
N LEU A 11 -4.60 24.25 1.26
CA LEU A 11 -3.62 23.23 1.59
C LEU A 11 -3.59 22.31 0.37
N PRO A 12 -2.42 22.12 -0.28
CA PRO A 12 -2.33 21.14 -1.35
C PRO A 12 -2.82 19.84 -0.73
N LEU A 13 -3.89 19.28 -1.28
CA LEU A 13 -4.34 17.92 -0.97
C LEU A 13 -3.13 17.05 -1.30
N ALA A 14 -2.30 16.75 -0.31
CA ALA A 14 -1.21 15.81 -0.46
C ALA A 14 -1.86 14.55 -1.00
N SER A 15 -1.51 14.17 -2.24
CA SER A 15 -2.21 13.05 -2.85
C SER A 15 -1.88 11.81 -2.05
N ALA A 16 -2.92 11.17 -1.53
CA ALA A 16 -2.79 10.04 -0.64
C ALA A 16 -2.12 8.89 -1.38
N TRP A 17 -1.23 8.16 -0.69
CA TRP A 17 -0.86 6.84 -1.13
C TRP A 17 -2.06 5.92 -1.04
N ARG A 18 -2.08 4.84 -1.83
CA ARG A 18 -3.10 3.79 -1.76
C ARG A 18 -2.48 2.43 -2.04
N LEU A 19 -2.75 1.46 -1.17
CA LEU A 19 -2.41 0.05 -1.34
C LEU A 19 -3.70 -0.75 -1.47
N GLN A 20 -3.83 -1.54 -2.54
CA GLN A 20 -4.89 -2.51 -2.71
C GLN A 20 -4.30 -3.90 -2.89
N LEU A 21 -4.69 -4.85 -2.05
CA LEU A 21 -4.25 -6.24 -2.10
C LEU A 21 -5.42 -7.15 -2.45
N TYR A 22 -5.17 -8.13 -3.32
CA TYR A 22 -6.20 -9.03 -3.84
C TYR A 22 -5.81 -10.49 -3.62
N ALA A 23 -6.80 -11.33 -3.28
CA ALA A 23 -6.60 -12.75 -3.01
C ALA A 23 -6.42 -13.60 -4.27
N ALA A 24 -6.76 -13.07 -5.45
CA ALA A 24 -6.59 -13.74 -6.72
C ALA A 24 -5.83 -12.87 -7.72
N LYS A 25 -5.42 -13.49 -8.82
CA LYS A 25 -4.77 -12.82 -9.95
C LYS A 25 -5.75 -11.84 -10.62
N ASP A 26 -5.18 -10.94 -11.41
CA ASP A 26 -5.94 -9.96 -12.21
C ASP A 26 -6.89 -9.10 -11.36
N TYR A 27 -6.48 -8.82 -10.11
CA TYR A 27 -7.17 -7.91 -9.17
C TYR A 27 -8.55 -8.40 -8.74
N VAL A 28 -8.70 -9.73 -8.59
CA VAL A 28 -9.96 -10.35 -8.16
C VAL A 28 -9.94 -10.62 -6.66
N THR A 29 -11.07 -10.33 -6.00
CA THR A 29 -11.28 -10.50 -4.54
C THR A 29 -10.36 -9.61 -3.70
N GLU A 30 -10.74 -8.35 -3.52
CA GLU A 30 -10.02 -7.42 -2.65
C GLU A 30 -10.03 -7.89 -1.19
N ILE A 31 -8.87 -7.90 -0.55
CA ILE A 31 -8.72 -8.24 0.87
C ILE A 31 -8.21 -7.05 1.70
N GLU A 32 -7.55 -6.09 1.09
CA GLU A 32 -7.13 -4.85 1.74
C GLU A 32 -7.24 -3.71 0.73
N ASP A 33 -7.87 -2.61 1.13
CA ASP A 33 -7.80 -1.32 0.43
C ASP A 33 -7.56 -0.25 1.49
N ARG A 34 -6.45 0.46 1.37
CA ARG A 34 -6.03 1.43 2.35
C ARG A 34 -5.31 2.59 1.70
N SER A 35 -5.56 3.77 2.24
CA SER A 35 -4.92 5.00 1.80
C SER A 35 -4.54 5.89 2.97
N GLY A 36 -3.65 6.85 2.71
CA GLY A 36 -3.21 7.83 3.69
C GLY A 36 -2.27 8.86 3.10
N THR A 37 -1.97 9.91 3.86
CA THR A 37 -1.02 10.96 3.45
C THR A 37 0.31 10.86 4.20
N LEU A 38 0.32 10.19 5.36
CA LEU A 38 1.46 9.98 6.23
C LEU A 38 2.01 8.55 6.10
N THR A 39 3.24 8.32 6.55
CA THR A 39 3.78 6.97 6.69
C THR A 39 2.93 6.13 7.64
N GLN A 40 3.00 4.81 7.49
CA GLN A 40 2.26 3.87 8.31
C GLN A 40 3.27 2.92 8.97
N PRO A 41 3.25 2.79 10.31
CA PRO A 41 4.04 1.75 10.98
C PRO A 41 3.61 0.37 10.47
N CYS A 42 4.43 -0.64 10.75
CA CYS A 42 4.15 -2.00 10.33
C CYS A 42 2.71 -2.43 10.69
N LYS A 43 2.01 -3.02 9.73
CA LYS A 43 0.67 -3.59 9.91
C LYS A 43 0.66 -5.05 9.49
N ASN A 44 0.17 -5.90 10.39
CA ASN A 44 -0.20 -7.28 10.08
C ASN A 44 -1.53 -7.31 9.32
N LEU A 45 -1.62 -8.16 8.31
CA LEU A 45 -2.89 -8.50 7.69
C LEU A 45 -3.78 -9.24 8.70
N ALA A 46 -5.09 -9.02 8.61
CA ALA A 46 -6.04 -9.69 9.48
C ALA A 46 -6.02 -11.22 9.24
N ALA A 47 -6.41 -11.99 10.25
CA ALA A 47 -6.57 -13.43 10.13
C ALA A 47 -7.50 -13.78 8.94
N GLY A 48 -7.10 -14.75 8.11
CA GLY A 48 -7.81 -15.13 6.89
C GLY A 48 -7.49 -14.26 5.66
N LYS A 49 -6.70 -13.20 5.81
CA LYS A 49 -6.17 -12.38 4.69
C LYS A 49 -4.65 -12.51 4.50
N THR A 50 -3.99 -13.18 5.44
CA THR A 50 -2.58 -13.58 5.34
C THR A 50 -2.42 -14.70 4.34
N ASN A 51 -1.26 -14.76 3.68
CA ASN A 51 -0.88 -15.90 2.82
C ASN A 51 -1.89 -16.21 1.70
N VAL A 52 -2.52 -15.18 1.15
CA VAL A 52 -3.45 -15.31 0.00
C VAL A 52 -3.27 -14.21 -1.04
N VAL A 53 -2.38 -13.24 -0.80
CA VAL A 53 -2.18 -12.12 -1.74
C VAL A 53 -1.56 -12.63 -3.04
N SER A 54 -2.28 -12.43 -4.15
CA SER A 54 -1.93 -12.88 -5.50
C SER A 54 -1.76 -11.76 -6.52
N SER A 55 -2.34 -10.58 -6.27
CA SER A 55 -2.14 -9.38 -7.09
C SER A 55 -2.30 -8.11 -6.23
N PHE A 56 -1.77 -6.99 -6.69
CA PHE A 56 -1.89 -5.72 -5.96
C PHE A 56 -1.78 -4.47 -6.84
N HIS A 57 -2.29 -3.37 -6.31
CA HIS A 57 -2.01 -2.02 -6.79
C HIS A 57 -1.31 -1.22 -5.70
N TRP A 58 -0.29 -0.47 -6.10
CA TRP A 58 0.37 0.53 -5.28
C TRP A 58 0.36 1.87 -5.99
N TYR A 59 -0.15 2.87 -5.27
CA TYR A 59 -0.13 4.26 -5.65
C TYR A 59 0.68 5.02 -4.60
N PRO A 60 1.86 5.57 -4.92
CA PRO A 60 2.76 6.14 -3.92
C PRO A 60 2.36 7.54 -3.42
N GLY A 61 1.39 8.19 -4.07
CA GLY A 61 0.98 9.56 -3.74
C GLY A 61 2.06 10.61 -4.05
N SER A 62 1.84 11.86 -3.63
CA SER A 62 2.64 13.02 -4.04
C SER A 62 4.04 13.06 -3.45
N LEU A 63 4.27 12.29 -2.38
CA LEU A 63 5.56 12.23 -1.68
C LEU A 63 6.32 10.95 -2.02
N ALA A 64 5.94 10.25 -3.09
CA ALA A 64 6.60 9.02 -3.53
C ALA A 64 6.79 8.00 -2.40
N LYS A 65 5.72 7.72 -1.63
CA LYS A 65 5.80 6.79 -0.51
C LYS A 65 6.26 5.42 -0.98
N GLU A 66 6.98 4.72 -0.12
CA GLU A 66 7.44 3.36 -0.34
C GLU A 66 6.49 2.36 0.33
N VAL A 67 6.15 1.27 -0.35
CA VAL A 67 5.48 0.11 0.22
C VAL A 67 6.43 -1.07 0.27
N ILE A 68 6.53 -1.71 1.43
CA ILE A 68 7.26 -2.96 1.59
C ILE A 68 6.30 -4.04 2.07
N LEU A 69 6.25 -5.15 1.34
CA LEU A 69 5.44 -6.34 1.66
C LEU A 69 6.36 -7.43 2.23
N PHE A 70 5.95 -8.04 3.34
CA PHE A 70 6.74 -9.05 4.06
C PHE A 70 6.03 -10.41 4.11
N ASP A 71 6.82 -11.48 4.09
CA ASP A 71 6.33 -12.86 4.21
C ASP A 71 6.07 -13.34 5.64
N ALA A 72 6.22 -12.46 6.63
CA ALA A 72 5.97 -12.78 8.03
C ALA A 72 5.30 -11.59 8.74
N LYS A 73 4.76 -11.85 9.92
CA LYS A 73 4.21 -10.82 10.80
C LYS A 73 5.26 -9.84 11.29
N ASP A 74 4.78 -8.70 11.74
CA ASP A 74 5.51 -7.61 12.37
C ASP A 74 6.65 -7.06 11.50
N CYS A 75 6.57 -7.24 10.18
CA CYS A 75 7.55 -6.79 9.20
C CYS A 75 8.97 -7.31 9.48
N LYS A 76 9.08 -8.55 10.00
CA LYS A 76 10.36 -9.20 10.35
C LYS A 76 10.81 -10.28 9.37
N GLY A 77 10.00 -10.59 8.37
CA GLY A 77 10.25 -11.64 7.39
C GLY A 77 11.11 -11.19 6.21
N ASN A 78 11.18 -12.03 5.18
CA ASN A 78 11.76 -11.64 3.91
C ASN A 78 10.85 -10.63 3.21
N ILE A 79 11.48 -9.69 2.53
CA ILE A 79 10.81 -8.77 1.62
C ILE A 79 10.30 -9.57 0.41
N ILE A 80 9.00 -9.47 0.16
CA ILE A 80 8.32 -10.00 -1.03
C ILE A 80 8.35 -8.96 -2.14
N TRP A 81 8.10 -7.71 -1.78
CA TRP A 81 8.06 -6.58 -2.69
C TRP A 81 8.45 -5.31 -1.97
N ASP A 82 9.11 -4.41 -2.71
CA ASP A 82 9.51 -3.09 -2.24
C ASP A 82 9.49 -2.12 -3.43
N THR A 83 8.74 -1.02 -3.31
CA THR A 83 8.71 0.02 -4.35
C THR A 83 8.19 1.35 -3.82
N ASN A 84 8.73 2.44 -4.36
CA ASN A 84 8.21 3.80 -4.18
C ASN A 84 7.54 4.36 -5.45
N THR A 85 7.42 3.56 -6.51
CA THR A 85 6.79 3.93 -7.77
C THR A 85 5.44 3.27 -7.96
N GLU A 86 4.54 3.94 -8.69
CA GLU A 86 3.23 3.37 -9.02
C GLU A 86 3.39 2.02 -9.71
N THR A 87 2.75 0.99 -9.14
CA THR A 87 3.00 -0.40 -9.49
C THR A 87 1.69 -1.18 -9.49
N HIS A 88 1.47 -1.97 -10.54
CA HIS A 88 0.30 -2.84 -10.67
C HIS A 88 0.76 -4.25 -11.04
N ILE A 89 0.66 -5.18 -10.10
CA ILE A 89 1.07 -6.57 -10.30
C ILE A 89 -0.17 -7.42 -10.42
N LYS A 90 -0.47 -7.87 -11.64
CA LYS A 90 -1.62 -8.75 -11.92
C LYS A 90 -1.41 -10.20 -11.47
N ASP A 91 -0.16 -10.63 -11.30
CA ASP A 91 0.19 -12.00 -10.93
C ASP A 91 1.54 -12.02 -10.19
N LEU A 92 1.46 -12.00 -8.85
CA LEU A 92 2.63 -11.96 -7.98
C LEU A 92 3.49 -13.23 -8.09
N SER A 93 2.90 -14.37 -8.48
CA SER A 93 3.62 -15.64 -8.61
C SER A 93 4.74 -15.57 -9.65
N LYS A 94 4.64 -14.68 -10.64
CA LYS A 94 5.64 -14.50 -11.71
C LYS A 94 6.93 -13.84 -11.27
N TYR A 95 6.94 -13.18 -10.10
CA TYR A 95 8.05 -12.33 -9.68
C TYR A 95 8.91 -12.98 -8.60
N SER A 96 8.39 -13.93 -7.84
CA SER A 96 9.12 -14.40 -6.66
C SER A 96 8.86 -15.84 -6.25
N GLY A 97 7.89 -16.56 -6.83
CA GLY A 97 7.43 -17.82 -6.21
C GLY A 97 6.93 -17.63 -4.77
N LYS A 98 6.71 -16.37 -4.35
CA LYS A 98 6.17 -15.96 -3.05
C LYS A 98 4.72 -15.49 -3.18
N ASN A 99 3.98 -16.04 -4.15
CA ASN A 99 2.54 -15.90 -4.18
C ASN A 99 1.98 -16.38 -2.85
N ASP A 100 0.94 -15.71 -2.35
CA ASP A 100 0.21 -16.19 -1.18
C ASP A 100 1.12 -16.30 0.06
N LYS A 101 2.13 -15.44 0.18
CA LYS A 101 3.01 -15.37 1.37
C LYS A 101 2.91 -14.06 2.14
N VAL A 102 2.23 -13.03 1.62
CA VAL A 102 2.18 -11.73 2.29
C VAL A 102 1.44 -11.86 3.62
N GLU A 103 2.08 -11.45 4.71
CA GLU A 103 1.50 -11.44 6.07
C GLU A 103 1.48 -10.04 6.69
N SER A 104 2.38 -9.15 6.29
CA SER A 104 2.41 -7.77 6.80
C SER A 104 2.98 -6.79 5.76
N TYR A 105 2.78 -5.50 6.02
CA TYR A 105 3.33 -4.42 5.21
C TYR A 105 3.66 -3.19 6.05
N ASN A 106 4.54 -2.32 5.54
CA ASN A 106 4.77 -0.98 6.07
C ASN A 106 4.64 0.04 4.93
N ILE A 107 4.38 1.31 5.28
CA ILE A 107 4.43 2.43 4.34
C ILE A 107 5.46 3.44 4.84
N LEU A 108 6.54 3.63 4.09
CA LEU A 108 7.66 4.49 4.43
C LEU A 108 7.67 5.76 3.55
N LEU A 109 8.64 6.63 3.84
CA LEU A 109 8.79 7.94 3.22
C LEU A 109 9.73 7.87 2.03
#